data_AF-A0A6H2DLJ3-F1
#
_entry.id   AF-A0A6H2DLJ3-F1
#
_cell.length_a   1.000
_cell.length_b   1.000
_cell.length_c   1.000
_cell.angle_alpha   90.00
_cell.angle_beta   90.00
_cell.angle_gamma   90.00
#
_symmetry.space_group_name_H-M   'P 1'
#
loop_
_entity.id
_entity.type
_entity.pdbx_description
1 polymer ?
#
loop_
_entity_poly.entity_id
_entity_poly.type
_entity_poly.pdbx_seq_one_letter_code
_entity_poly.pdbx_strand_id
1 'polypeptide(L)'
;MHLPFGQISANSFPLINGGSEQAEYVFSEYGFILGALTRRMITSYVSVASKSNCIPSDCGLSQREAECIKWASIGKTDEEIGAIMSVCRSTVRYHVKRAGEKLGSVNRTQTVFKAAQLGYLGASKW
;
A
#
# COMPACT_ATOMS: atom_id res chain seq x y z
N MET A 1 -3.77 -3.39 13.51
CA MET A 1 -3.81 -3.28 12.02
C MET A 1 -2.40 -3.02 11.51
N HIS A 2 -1.93 -3.77 10.51
CA HIS A 2 -0.63 -3.50 9.87
C HIS A 2 -0.79 -2.41 8.81
N LEU A 3 0.06 -1.40 8.86
CA LEU A 3 0.06 -0.24 7.98
C LEU A 3 1.26 -0.28 7.03
N PRO A 4 1.24 0.51 5.95
CA PRO A 4 2.37 0.62 5.05
C PRO A 4 3.69 0.89 5.80
N PHE A 5 4.78 0.30 5.32
CA PHE A 5 6.14 0.52 5.84
C PHE A 5 6.36 0.07 7.30
N GLY A 6 5.67 -1.00 7.72
CA GLY A 6 5.92 -1.63 9.02
C GLY A 6 5.32 -0.86 10.21
N GLN A 7 4.41 0.06 9.96
CA GLN A 7 3.70 0.78 11.01
C GLN A 7 2.59 -0.10 11.61
N ILE A 8 2.34 0.05 12.92
CA ILE A 8 1.29 -0.67 13.64
C ILE A 8 0.37 0.35 14.30
N SER A 9 -0.95 0.17 14.12
CA SER A 9 -1.96 0.88 14.91
C SER A 9 -2.62 -0.07 15.90
N ALA A 10 -2.71 0.41 17.14
CA ALA A 10 -3.49 -0.16 18.23
C ALA A 10 -4.60 0.82 18.62
N ASN A 11 -5.81 0.31 18.86
CA ASN A 11 -6.94 1.11 19.32
C ASN A 11 -7.56 0.39 20.53
N SER A 12 -7.91 1.16 21.55
CA SER A 12 -8.51 0.66 22.77
C SER A 12 -9.84 1.34 23.00
N PHE A 13 -10.84 0.56 23.40
CA PHE A 13 -12.18 1.02 23.74
C PHE A 13 -12.44 0.75 25.23
N PRO A 14 -11.90 1.56 26.15
CA PRO A 14 -12.12 1.35 27.57
C PRO A 14 -13.58 1.63 27.93
N LEU A 15 -14.22 0.73 28.69
CA LEU A 15 -15.47 1.03 29.37
C LEU A 15 -15.17 1.92 30.58
N ILE A 16 -15.84 3.07 30.64
CA ILE A 16 -15.62 4.06 31.72
C ILE A 16 -16.32 3.63 33.02
N ASN A 17 -17.42 2.86 32.95
CA ASN A 17 -18.26 2.53 34.10
C ASN A 17 -18.77 1.06 34.13
N GLY A 18 -18.04 0.09 33.54
CA GLY A 18 -18.53 -1.30 33.41
C GLY A 18 -17.53 -2.38 33.81
N GLY A 19 -18.04 -3.49 34.37
CA GLY A 19 -17.26 -4.69 34.68
C GLY A 19 -16.99 -5.57 33.45
N SER A 20 -16.18 -6.62 33.60
CA SER A 20 -15.75 -7.50 32.49
C SER A 20 -16.90 -8.16 31.72
N GLU A 21 -17.99 -8.55 32.39
CA GLU A 21 -19.17 -9.15 31.74
C GLU A 21 -19.89 -8.18 30.80
N GLN A 22 -19.91 -6.87 31.14
CA GLN A 22 -20.53 -5.85 30.31
C GLN A 22 -19.68 -5.54 29.07
N ALA A 23 -18.36 -5.71 29.18
CA ALA A 23 -17.44 -5.50 28.06
C ALA A 23 -17.67 -6.51 26.94
N GLU A 24 -17.88 -7.79 27.29
CA GLU A 24 -18.12 -8.86 26.30
C GLU A 24 -19.43 -8.65 25.54
N TYR A 25 -20.51 -8.32 26.26
CA TYR A 25 -21.79 -7.98 25.65
C TYR A 25 -21.69 -6.78 24.70
N VAL A 26 -21.08 -5.67 25.15
CA VAL A 26 -20.92 -4.46 24.34
C VAL A 26 -20.03 -4.72 23.11
N PHE A 27 -18.98 -5.53 23.25
CA PHE A 27 -18.14 -5.92 22.14
C PHE A 27 -18.89 -6.82 21.14
N SER A 28 -19.71 -7.76 21.61
CA SER A 28 -20.53 -8.59 20.72
C SER A 28 -21.54 -7.76 19.93
N GLU A 29 -22.15 -6.76 20.59
CA GLU A 29 -23.18 -5.91 19.97
C GLU A 29 -22.57 -4.88 18.98
N TYR A 30 -21.47 -4.23 19.37
CA TYR A 30 -20.91 -3.10 18.61
C TYR A 30 -19.54 -3.36 17.96
N GLY A 31 -18.94 -4.54 18.15
CA GLY A 31 -17.59 -4.85 17.70
C GLY A 31 -17.39 -4.65 16.19
N PHE A 32 -18.40 -4.98 15.39
CA PHE A 32 -18.38 -4.74 13.94
C PHE A 32 -18.27 -3.25 13.60
N ILE A 33 -19.14 -2.41 14.17
CA ILE A 33 -19.17 -0.97 13.86
C ILE A 33 -17.94 -0.26 14.43
N LEU A 34 -17.49 -0.63 15.63
CA LEU A 34 -16.24 -0.15 16.21
C LEU A 34 -15.04 -0.51 15.33
N GLY A 35 -14.98 -1.74 14.81
CA GLY A 35 -13.95 -2.17 13.86
C GLY A 35 -13.96 -1.36 12.55
N ALA A 36 -15.14 -1.11 11.98
CA ALA A 36 -15.30 -0.31 10.77
C ALA A 36 -14.88 1.15 10.98
N LEU A 37 -15.32 1.77 12.07
CA LEU A 37 -14.93 3.14 12.45
C LEU A 37 -13.43 3.24 12.71
N THR A 38 -12.87 2.26 13.43
CA THR A 38 -11.42 2.16 13.68
C THR A 38 -10.65 2.12 12.36
N ARG A 39 -11.05 1.24 11.43
CA ARG A 39 -10.40 1.13 10.13
C ARG A 39 -10.46 2.45 9.36
N ARG A 40 -11.64 3.10 9.31
CA ARG A 40 -11.81 4.39 8.65
C ARG A 40 -10.95 5.49 9.28
N MET A 41 -10.93 5.56 10.61
CA MET A 41 -10.10 6.49 11.36
C MET A 41 -8.63 6.28 11.06
N ILE A 42 -8.12 5.05 11.18
CA ILE A 42 -6.71 4.75 10.92
C ILE A 42 -6.35 5.10 9.47
N THR A 43 -7.13 4.63 8.49
CA THR A 43 -6.83 4.90 7.07
C THR A 43 -6.81 6.40 6.77
N SER A 44 -7.78 7.15 7.31
CA SER A 44 -7.81 8.61 7.17
C SER A 44 -6.64 9.29 7.90
N TYR A 45 -6.34 8.86 9.13
CA TYR A 45 -5.27 9.41 9.94
C TYR A 45 -3.93 9.19 9.26
N VAL A 46 -3.63 7.96 8.84
CA VAL A 46 -2.39 7.63 8.13
C VAL A 46 -2.27 8.45 6.86
N SER A 47 -3.35 8.59 6.08
CA SER A 47 -3.35 9.42 4.87
C SER A 47 -3.04 10.90 5.12
N VAL A 48 -3.39 11.45 6.30
CA VAL A 48 -3.15 12.86 6.65
C VAL A 48 -1.79 13.04 7.34
N ALA A 49 -1.47 12.15 8.28
CA ALA A 49 -0.25 12.17 9.07
C ALA A 49 0.98 11.75 8.26
N SER A 50 0.81 11.00 7.17
CA SER A 50 1.90 10.61 6.28
C SER A 50 2.56 11.76 5.55
N LYS A 51 2.16 13.04 5.71
CA LYS A 51 2.73 14.21 5.00
C LYS A 51 4.27 14.29 4.98
N SER A 52 4.98 13.62 5.89
CA SER A 52 6.45 13.50 5.88
C SER A 52 7.03 12.32 5.07
N ASN A 53 6.21 11.33 4.70
CA ASN A 53 6.54 10.18 3.84
C ASN A 53 5.62 10.07 2.61
N CYS A 54 4.82 11.09 2.33
CA CYS A 54 4.04 11.15 1.09
C CYS A 54 5.02 11.31 -0.06
N ILE A 55 5.09 10.29 -0.90
CA ILE A 55 5.58 10.46 -2.26
C ILE A 55 4.79 11.63 -2.87
N PRO A 56 5.46 12.65 -3.46
CA PRO A 56 4.81 13.89 -3.84
C PRO A 56 3.53 13.62 -4.64
N SER A 57 2.50 14.46 -4.49
CA SER A 57 1.21 14.28 -5.18
C SER A 57 1.35 14.20 -6.71
N ASP A 58 2.42 14.78 -7.27
CA ASP A 58 2.80 14.71 -8.69
C ASP A 58 3.65 13.49 -9.06
N CYS A 59 3.94 12.62 -8.10
CA CYS A 59 4.88 11.50 -8.21
C CYS A 59 4.14 10.17 -8.44
N GLY A 60 2.99 10.25 -9.12
CA GLY A 60 2.31 9.09 -9.68
C GLY A 60 3.22 8.37 -10.67
N LEU A 61 3.26 7.04 -10.56
CA LEU A 61 3.81 6.22 -11.63
C LEU A 61 3.01 6.47 -12.91
N SER A 62 3.71 6.62 -14.04
CA SER A 62 3.03 6.58 -15.34
C SER A 62 2.41 5.20 -15.55
N GLN A 63 1.44 5.10 -16.47
CA GLN A 63 0.82 3.83 -16.79
C GLN A 63 1.86 2.76 -17.19
N ARG A 64 2.86 3.14 -18.00
CA ARG A 64 3.96 2.24 -18.41
C ARG A 64 4.88 1.84 -17.26
N GLU A 65 5.18 2.77 -16.35
CA GLU A 65 5.95 2.48 -15.14
C GLU A 65 5.20 1.49 -14.22
N ALA A 66 3.92 1.76 -13.96
CA ALA A 66 3.08 0.90 -13.14
C ALA A 66 2.91 -0.50 -13.76
N GLU A 67 2.73 -0.58 -15.07
CA GLU A 67 2.62 -1.84 -15.80
C GLU A 67 3.92 -2.67 -15.71
N CYS A 68 5.09 -2.05 -15.90
CA CYS A 68 6.38 -2.73 -15.72
C CYS A 68 6.55 -3.26 -14.29
N ILE A 69 6.20 -2.46 -13.28
CA ILE A 69 6.32 -2.84 -11.87
C ILE A 69 5.32 -3.94 -11.49
N LYS A 70 4.13 -3.97 -12.11
CA LYS A 70 3.13 -5.03 -11.94
C LYS A 70 3.64 -6.38 -12.46
N TRP A 71 4.21 -6.41 -13.65
CA TRP A 71 4.80 -7.65 -14.17
C TRP A 71 6.04 -8.06 -13.37
N ALA A 72 6.85 -7.09 -12.94
CA ALA A 72 7.98 -7.34 -12.05
C ALA A 72 7.55 -7.93 -10.70
N SER A 73 6.41 -7.50 -10.14
CA SER A 73 5.93 -7.97 -8.84
C SER A 73 5.45 -9.42 -8.85
N ILE A 74 5.06 -9.94 -10.02
CA ILE A 74 4.74 -11.36 -10.19
C ILE A 74 5.96 -12.22 -10.60
N GLY A 75 7.16 -11.63 -10.60
CA GLY A 75 8.42 -12.33 -10.83
C GLY A 75 8.89 -12.38 -12.29
N LYS A 76 8.29 -11.63 -13.22
CA LYS A 76 8.74 -11.59 -14.62
C LYS A 76 10.09 -10.89 -14.75
N THR A 77 10.93 -11.40 -15.65
CA THR A 77 12.21 -10.78 -16.05
C THR A 77 12.00 -9.61 -17.01
N ASP A 78 12.98 -8.72 -17.17
CA ASP A 78 12.87 -7.58 -18.09
C ASP A 78 12.62 -8.00 -19.55
N GLU A 79 13.11 -9.18 -19.94
CA GLU A 79 12.91 -9.73 -21.28
C GLU A 79 11.49 -10.23 -21.48
N GLU A 80 10.93 -10.98 -20.51
CA GLU A 80 9.54 -11.40 -20.55
C GLU A 80 8.58 -10.21 -20.51
N ILE A 81 8.88 -9.20 -19.67
CA ILE A 81 8.07 -7.97 -19.62
C ILE A 81 8.10 -7.26 -20.97
N GLY A 82 9.27 -7.17 -21.60
CA GLY A 82 9.42 -6.58 -22.93
C GLY A 82 8.58 -7.32 -23.97
N ALA A 83 8.62 -8.65 -23.94
CA ALA A 83 7.80 -9.49 -24.80
C ALA A 83 6.29 -9.27 -24.57
N ILE A 84 5.85 -9.20 -23.31
CA ILE A 84 4.44 -8.96 -22.95
C ILE A 84 3.97 -7.57 -23.39
N MET A 85 4.80 -6.55 -23.18
CA MET A 85 4.46 -5.14 -23.44
C MET A 85 4.81 -4.67 -24.86
N SER A 86 5.34 -5.57 -25.71
CA SER A 86 5.83 -5.27 -27.06
C SER A 86 6.86 -4.13 -27.11
N VAL A 87 7.80 -4.13 -26.15
CA VAL A 87 8.92 -3.17 -26.07
C VAL A 87 10.23 -3.89 -25.80
N CYS A 88 11.36 -3.25 -26.08
CA CYS A 88 12.66 -3.87 -25.82
C CYS A 88 13.01 -3.86 -24.31
N ARG A 89 13.89 -4.79 -23.91
CA ARG A 89 14.40 -4.94 -22.54
C ARG A 89 14.93 -3.64 -21.95
N SER A 90 15.62 -2.81 -22.75
CA SER A 90 16.16 -1.53 -22.30
C SER A 90 15.05 -0.51 -21.96
N THR A 91 13.95 -0.50 -22.69
CA THR A 91 12.76 0.33 -22.39
C THR A 91 12.09 -0.11 -21.09
N VAL A 92 11.99 -1.43 -20.83
CA VAL A 92 11.49 -1.92 -19.54
C VAL A 92 12.40 -1.45 -18.40
N ARG A 93 13.73 -1.63 -18.54
CA ARG A 93 14.70 -1.16 -17.54
C ARG A 93 14.61 0.35 -17.30
N TYR A 94 14.37 1.13 -18.36
CA TYR A 94 14.14 2.56 -18.25
C TYR A 94 12.91 2.87 -17.39
N HIS A 95 11.76 2.26 -17.66
CA HIS A 95 10.54 2.47 -16.88
C HIS A 95 10.68 2.00 -15.43
N VAL A 96 11.29 0.84 -15.18
CA VAL A 96 11.55 0.36 -13.81
C VAL A 96 12.49 1.30 -13.05
N LYS A 97 13.51 1.84 -13.72
CA LYS A 97 14.43 2.82 -13.12
C LYS A 97 13.70 4.12 -12.78
N ARG A 98 12.91 4.67 -13.71
CA ARG A 98 12.08 5.87 -13.49
C ARG A 98 11.10 5.68 -12.34
N ALA A 99 10.44 4.52 -12.28
CA ALA A 99 9.58 4.16 -11.16
C ALA A 99 10.36 4.15 -9.84
N GLY A 100 11.58 3.60 -9.85
CA GLY A 100 12.45 3.60 -8.67
C GLY A 100 12.85 5.00 -8.21
N GLU A 101 13.22 5.88 -9.15
CA GLU A 101 13.53 7.29 -8.87
C GLU A 101 12.33 8.00 -8.21
N LYS A 102 11.12 7.81 -8.75
CA LYS A 102 9.88 8.39 -8.19
C LYS A 102 9.53 7.85 -6.81
N LEU A 103 9.71 6.55 -6.59
CA LEU A 103 9.45 5.91 -5.30
C LEU A 103 10.62 6.03 -4.30
N GLY A 104 11.73 6.65 -4.70
CA GLY A 104 12.95 6.77 -3.89
C GLY A 104 13.56 5.43 -3.51
N SER A 105 13.49 4.41 -4.38
CA SER A 105 14.10 3.10 -4.17
C SER A 105 15.41 2.96 -4.95
N VAL A 106 16.34 2.17 -4.41
CA VAL A 106 17.67 1.99 -5.02
C VAL A 106 17.78 0.75 -5.92
N ASN A 107 16.78 -0.15 -5.88
CA ASN A 107 16.76 -1.37 -6.68
C ASN A 107 15.34 -1.82 -7.01
N ARG A 108 15.22 -2.72 -8.00
CA ARG A 108 13.95 -3.29 -8.49
C ARG A 108 13.08 -3.85 -7.35
N THR A 109 13.67 -4.65 -6.46
CA THR A 109 12.95 -5.31 -5.37
C THR A 109 12.35 -4.28 -4.41
N GLN A 110 13.12 -3.27 -4.04
CA GLN A 110 12.61 -2.15 -3.23
C GLN A 110 11.55 -1.35 -3.99
N THR A 111 11.71 -1.12 -5.30
CA THR A 111 10.68 -0.44 -6.11
C THR A 111 9.36 -1.20 -6.05
N VAL A 112 9.40 -2.52 -6.25
CA VAL A 112 8.23 -3.40 -6.16
C VAL A 112 7.63 -3.37 -4.75
N PHE A 113 8.46 -3.48 -3.71
CA PHE A 113 8.01 -3.43 -2.32
C PHE A 113 7.30 -2.11 -2.01
N LYS A 114 7.92 -0.96 -2.32
CA LYS A 114 7.31 0.36 -2.10
C LYS A 114 6.01 0.51 -2.90
N ALA A 115 6.02 0.10 -4.18
CA ALA A 115 4.82 0.12 -5.01
C ALA A 115 3.66 -0.69 -4.40
N ALA A 116 3.95 -1.84 -3.79
CA ALA A 116 2.98 -2.64 -3.05
C ALA A 116 2.42 -1.90 -1.83
N GLN A 117 3.31 -1.35 -0.99
CA GLN A 117 2.94 -0.63 0.24
C GLN A 117 2.07 0.59 -0.03
N LEU A 118 2.25 1.22 -1.19
CA LEU A 118 1.53 2.43 -1.61
C LEU A 118 0.26 2.14 -2.41
N GLY A 119 -0.04 0.86 -2.67
CA GLY A 119 -1.26 0.46 -3.37
C GLY A 119 -1.19 0.55 -4.90
N TYR A 120 -0.02 0.79 -5.52
CA TYR A 120 0.12 0.73 -6.98
C TYR A 120 -0.08 -0.68 -7.54
N LEU A 121 -0.01 -1.70 -6.69
CA LEU A 121 -0.19 -3.12 -7.03
C LEU A 121 -1.54 -3.69 -6.52
N GLY A 122 -2.38 -2.88 -5.86
CA GLY A 122 -3.57 -3.34 -5.12
C GLY A 122 -4.91 -2.92 -5.73
N ALA A 123 -5.84 -3.90 -5.73
CA ALA A 123 -7.25 -3.85 -6.15
C ALA A 123 -7.53 -3.63 -7.64
N SER A 124 -7.47 -4.74 -8.38
CA SER A 124 -8.41 -5.12 -9.46
C SER A 124 -9.47 -4.07 -9.84
N LYS A 125 -9.13 -3.24 -10.82
CA LYS A 125 -10.05 -2.79 -11.87
C LYS A 125 -9.38 -3.09 -13.20
N TRP A 126 -9.49 -4.32 -13.68
CA TRP A 126 -9.25 -4.66 -15.09
C TRP A 126 -10.24 -5.74 -15.45
#